data_AF-V9TN08-F1
#
_entry.id   AF-V9TN08-F1
#
_cell.length_a   1.000
_cell.length_b   1.000
_cell.length_c   1.000
_cell.angle_alpha   90.00
_cell.angle_beta   90.00
_cell.angle_gamma   90.00
#
_symmetry.space_group_name_H-M   'P 1'
#
loop_
_entity.id
_entity.type
_entity.pdbx_description
1 polymer ?
#
loop_
_entity_poly.entity_id
_entity_poly.type
_entity_poly.pdbx_seq_one_letter_code
_entity_poly.pdbx_strand_id
1 'polypeptide(L)'
;AIEAIKLGSTAIGIQTSEGVILAVEKRITSPLMEPTSIEKIVEIDSHIACAFSGLTADSKTLIDRARVESQNHWFTYDEKMQVESVAQAVSNLAIQFGDSDDDAGVMSRPFGVAMLFAGIDENG
;
A
#
# COMPACT_ATOMS: atom_id res chain seq x y z
N ALA A 1 -5.43 -7.51 -14.11
CA ALA A 1 -5.12 -7.11 -12.72
C ALA A 1 -6.37 -7.10 -11.82
N ILE A 2 -7.43 -6.37 -12.19
CA ILE A 2 -8.63 -6.20 -11.33
C ILE A 2 -9.29 -7.53 -10.92
N GLU A 3 -9.46 -8.48 -11.84
CA GLU A 3 -10.03 -9.80 -11.49
C GLU A 3 -9.14 -10.61 -10.53
N ALA A 4 -7.81 -10.44 -10.61
CA ALA A 4 -6.89 -11.12 -9.70
C ALA A 4 -6.99 -10.56 -8.27
N ILE A 5 -7.32 -9.28 -8.12
CA ILE A 5 -7.51 -8.64 -6.81
C ILE A 5 -8.74 -9.25 -6.08
N LYS A 6 -9.80 -9.62 -6.81
CA LYS A 6 -10.98 -10.29 -6.23
C LYS A 6 -10.66 -11.65 -5.61
N LEU A 7 -9.59 -12.31 -6.04
CA LEU A 7 -9.11 -13.56 -5.46
C LEU A 7 -8.30 -13.34 -4.16
N GLY A 8 -7.90 -12.09 -3.90
CA GLY A 8 -7.19 -11.68 -2.69
C GLY A 8 -8.02 -11.84 -1.41
N SER A 9 -7.34 -11.73 -0.27
CA SER A 9 -8.00 -11.65 1.04
C SER A 9 -8.77 -10.34 1.19
N THR A 10 -9.90 -10.37 1.89
CA THR A 10 -10.74 -9.18 2.06
C THR A 10 -10.06 -8.17 2.99
N ALA A 11 -9.99 -6.91 2.56
CA ALA A 11 -9.49 -5.78 3.35
C ALA A 11 -10.59 -4.71 3.47
N ILE A 12 -10.76 -4.12 4.64
CA ILE A 12 -11.77 -3.11 4.97
C ILE A 12 -11.08 -1.96 5.70
N GLY A 13 -11.43 -0.73 5.31
CA GLY A 13 -11.10 0.50 6.03
C GLY A 13 -12.37 1.21 6.46
N ILE A 14 -12.42 1.71 7.70
CA ILE A 14 -13.54 2.52 8.21
C ILE A 14 -12.96 3.81 8.78
N GLN A 15 -13.37 4.93 8.20
CA GLN A 15 -13.09 6.26 8.74
C GLN A 15 -14.25 6.67 9.65
N THR A 16 -13.91 7.19 10.83
CA THR A 16 -14.84 7.77 11.79
C THR A 16 -14.35 9.17 12.16
N SER A 17 -15.13 9.90 12.95
CA SER A 17 -14.70 11.18 13.52
C SER A 17 -13.58 11.05 14.55
N GLU A 18 -13.29 9.85 15.05
CA GLU A 18 -12.26 9.58 16.07
C GLU A 18 -10.96 9.04 15.47
N GLY A 19 -10.99 8.60 14.21
CA GLY A 19 -9.83 8.07 13.52
C GLY A 19 -10.21 7.07 12.44
N VAL A 20 -9.26 6.22 12.05
CA VAL A 20 -9.42 5.26 10.98
C VAL A 20 -8.99 3.86 11.43
N ILE A 21 -9.77 2.85 11.05
CA ILE A 21 -9.51 1.45 11.37
C ILE A 21 -9.31 0.67 10.07
N LEU A 22 -8.27 -0.17 10.05
CA LEU A 22 -8.02 -1.15 9.00
C LEU A 22 -8.23 -2.56 9.55
N ALA A 23 -8.92 -3.42 8.79
CA ALA A 23 -9.10 -4.83 9.09
C ALA A 23 -8.86 -5.67 7.84
N VAL A 24 -8.09 -6.76 7.96
CA VAL A 24 -7.80 -7.66 6.83
C VAL A 24 -7.94 -9.12 7.24
N GLU A 25 -8.60 -9.90 6.38
CA GLU A 25 -8.67 -11.35 6.49
C GLU A 25 -7.28 -11.97 6.27
N LYS A 26 -6.79 -12.75 7.23
CA LYS A 26 -5.58 -13.59 7.03
C LYS A 26 -6.01 -15.00 6.65
N ARG A 27 -5.85 -15.38 5.38
CA ARG A 27 -6.08 -16.74 4.90
C ARG A 27 -4.87 -17.62 5.20
N ILE A 28 -4.95 -18.36 6.30
CA ILE A 28 -3.93 -19.32 6.72
C ILE A 28 -4.26 -20.67 6.06
N THR A 29 -3.40 -21.15 5.18
CA THR A 29 -3.63 -22.39 4.40
C THR A 29 -3.23 -23.65 5.16
N SER A 30 -2.39 -23.52 6.18
CA SER A 30 -1.88 -24.64 6.98
C SER A 30 -1.71 -24.22 8.44
N PRO A 31 -2.06 -25.10 9.41
CA PRO A 31 -1.81 -24.84 10.83
C PRO A 31 -0.32 -24.76 11.18
N LEU A 32 0.58 -25.13 10.25
CA LEU A 32 2.03 -25.00 10.42
C LEU A 32 2.54 -23.59 10.10
N MET A 33 1.72 -22.73 9.50
CA MET A 33 2.10 -21.36 9.19
C MET A 33 1.97 -20.48 10.42
N GLU A 34 3.04 -19.76 10.72
CA GLU A 34 3.05 -18.74 11.77
C GLU A 34 2.19 -17.53 11.32
N PRO A 35 1.04 -17.26 11.94
CA PRO A 35 0.10 -16.22 11.50
C PRO A 35 0.70 -14.81 11.52
N THR A 36 1.67 -14.56 12.41
CA THR A 36 2.36 -13.27 12.52
C THR A 36 3.25 -12.99 11.32
N SER A 37 3.77 -14.01 10.63
CA SER A 37 4.59 -13.85 9.42
C SER A 37 3.80 -13.34 8.21
N ILE A 38 2.47 -13.44 8.23
CA ILE A 38 1.59 -12.94 7.17
C ILE A 38 1.13 -11.54 7.56
N GLU A 39 1.86 -10.53 7.08
CA GLU A 39 1.50 -9.13 7.24
C GLU A 39 0.69 -8.64 6.03
N LYS A 40 -0.49 -8.10 6.33
CA LYS A 40 -1.41 -7.51 5.34
C LYS A 40 -1.78 -6.06 5.66
N ILE A 41 -1.48 -5.62 6.87
CA ILE A 41 -1.53 -4.23 7.32
C ILE A 41 -0.08 -3.90 7.68
N VAL A 42 0.46 -2.85 7.10
CA VAL A 42 1.84 -2.42 7.28
C VAL A 42 1.89 -0.95 7.64
N GLU A 43 2.86 -0.58 8.46
CA GLU A 43 3.17 0.81 8.75
C GLU A 43 3.95 1.43 7.58
N ILE A 44 3.50 2.60 7.12
CA ILE A 44 4.18 3.41 6.10
C ILE A 44 4.93 4.56 6.77
N ASP A 45 4.29 5.21 7.73
CA ASP A 45 4.83 6.24 8.61
C ASP A 45 4.10 6.15 9.96
N SER A 46 4.61 6.84 10.98
CA SER A 46 4.06 6.89 12.34
C SER A 46 2.57 7.24 12.40
N HIS A 47 2.04 7.97 11.41
CA HIS A 47 0.63 8.36 11.29
C HIS A 47 -0.09 7.71 10.10
N ILE A 48 0.56 6.82 9.33
CA ILE A 48 0.01 6.22 8.11
C ILE A 48 0.25 4.71 8.10
N ALA A 49 -0.84 3.95 7.97
CA ALA A 49 -0.82 2.53 7.70
C ALA A 49 -1.40 2.21 6.31
N CYS A 50 -1.03 1.07 5.76
CA CYS A 50 -1.58 0.55 4.53
C CYS A 50 -2.06 -0.88 4.70
N ALA A 51 -3.30 -1.15 4.30
CA ALA A 51 -3.82 -2.50 4.08
C ALA A 51 -3.75 -2.82 2.58
N PHE A 52 -3.60 -4.10 2.22
CA PHE A 52 -3.61 -4.48 0.81
C PHE A 52 -4.27 -5.83 0.52
N SER A 53 -4.79 -5.95 -0.70
CA SER A 53 -5.41 -7.17 -1.23
C SER A 53 -4.87 -7.49 -2.62
N GLY A 54 -4.76 -8.78 -2.94
CA GLY A 54 -4.14 -9.28 -4.17
C GLY A 54 -2.73 -9.85 -3.94
N LEU A 55 -1.84 -9.67 -4.92
CA LEU A 55 -0.53 -10.32 -4.96
C LEU A 55 0.46 -9.68 -3.96
N THR A 56 0.81 -10.41 -2.91
CA THR A 56 1.74 -9.92 -1.86
C THR A 56 3.14 -9.59 -2.37
N ALA A 57 3.60 -10.21 -3.47
CA ALA A 57 4.90 -9.87 -4.05
C ALA A 57 4.91 -8.45 -4.64
N ASP A 58 3.83 -8.10 -5.33
CA ASP A 58 3.64 -6.79 -5.95
C ASP A 58 3.43 -5.68 -4.90
N SER A 59 2.79 -6.00 -3.76
CA SER A 59 2.53 -5.02 -2.71
C SER A 59 3.80 -4.45 -2.08
N LYS A 60 4.85 -5.28 -1.93
CA LYS A 60 6.12 -4.87 -1.30
C LYS A 60 6.75 -3.67 -1.98
N THR A 61 6.81 -3.69 -3.32
CA THR A 61 7.35 -2.57 -4.10
C THR A 61 6.59 -1.27 -3.87
N LEU A 62 5.26 -1.33 -3.81
CA LEU A 62 4.41 -0.15 -3.57
C LEU A 62 4.52 0.35 -2.13
N ILE A 63 4.65 -0.55 -1.15
CA ILE A 63 4.88 -0.22 0.26
C ILE A 63 6.22 0.48 0.43
N ASP A 64 7.28 -0.06 -0.17
CA ASP A 64 8.62 0.54 -0.10
C ASP A 64 8.64 1.92 -0.76
N ARG A 65 7.95 2.08 -1.89
CA ARG A 65 7.77 3.40 -2.51
C ARG A 65 7.06 4.36 -1.57
N ALA A 66 5.97 3.95 -0.93
CA ALA A 66 5.23 4.79 0.01
C ALA A 66 6.11 5.26 1.18
N ARG A 67 6.92 4.35 1.75
CA ARG A 67 7.85 4.66 2.85
C ARG A 67 8.93 5.64 2.43
N VAL A 68 9.56 5.41 1.28
CA VAL A 68 10.62 6.29 0.75
C VAL A 68 10.08 7.70 0.54
N GLU A 69 8.90 7.85 -0.05
CA GLU A 69 8.31 9.18 -0.27
C GLU A 69 7.92 9.88 1.01
N SER A 70 7.33 9.16 1.96
CA SER A 70 6.93 9.73 3.25
C SER A 70 8.16 10.28 4.00
N GLN A 71 9.25 9.52 4.03
CA GLN A 71 10.50 9.94 4.64
C GLN A 71 11.21 11.04 3.86
N ASN A 72 11.15 11.02 2.52
CA ASN A 72 11.70 12.09 1.69
C ASN A 72 10.94 13.41 1.89
N HIS A 73 9.61 13.36 2.01
CA HIS A 73 8.77 14.53 2.30
C HIS A 73 9.14 15.12 3.66
N TRP A 74 9.22 14.27 4.68
CA TRP A 74 9.65 14.70 6.01
C TRP A 74 11.07 15.29 5.99
N PHE A 75 12.01 14.65 5.32
CA PHE A 75 13.39 15.17 5.21
C PHE A 75 13.45 16.52 4.47
N THR A 76 12.62 16.73 3.46
CA THR A 76 12.68 17.92 2.59
C THR A 76 11.91 19.10 3.18
N TYR A 77 10.77 18.84 3.80
CA TYR A 77 9.82 19.87 4.23
C TYR A 77 9.67 19.96 5.75
N ASP A 78 10.27 19.04 6.50
CA ASP A 78 10.19 18.94 7.97
C ASP A 78 8.75 18.85 8.49
N GLU A 79 7.87 18.20 7.73
CA GLU A 79 6.47 17.98 8.08
C GLU A 79 6.02 16.56 7.73
N LYS A 80 4.91 16.13 8.32
CA LYS A 80 4.30 14.84 8.01
C LYS A 80 3.61 14.88 6.65
N MET A 81 3.91 13.91 5.79
CA MET A 81 3.26 13.80 4.48
C MET A 81 1.76 13.51 4.65
N GLN A 82 0.92 14.18 3.87
CA GLN A 82 -0.53 13.92 3.85
C GLN A 82 -0.84 12.54 3.27
N VAL A 83 -1.91 11.90 3.75
CA VAL A 83 -2.30 10.54 3.30
C VAL A 83 -2.59 10.52 1.81
N GLU A 84 -3.27 11.54 1.30
CA GLU A 84 -3.55 11.71 -0.14
C GLU A 84 -2.26 11.82 -0.96
N SER A 85 -1.29 12.58 -0.46
CA SER A 85 0.00 12.76 -1.15
C SER A 85 0.76 11.43 -1.26
N VAL A 86 0.75 10.60 -0.22
CA VAL A 86 1.32 9.24 -0.26
C VAL A 86 0.62 8.39 -1.32
N ALA A 87 -0.73 8.38 -1.31
CA ALA A 87 -1.52 7.62 -2.26
C ALA A 87 -1.25 8.05 -3.72
N GLN A 88 -1.09 9.35 -3.97
CA GLN A 88 -0.74 9.88 -5.28
C GLN A 88 0.65 9.45 -5.71
N ALA A 89 1.64 9.53 -4.81
CA ALA A 89 3.01 9.16 -5.11
C ALA A 89 3.15 7.67 -5.46
N VAL A 90 2.43 6.80 -4.74
CA VAL A 90 2.36 5.36 -5.04
C VAL A 90 1.63 5.12 -6.37
N SER A 91 0.54 5.85 -6.64
CA SER A 91 -0.21 5.73 -7.90
C SER A 91 0.64 6.12 -9.11
N ASN A 92 1.50 7.14 -8.98
CA ASN A 92 2.42 7.54 -10.03
C ASN A 92 3.37 6.40 -10.42
N LEU A 93 3.87 5.63 -9.45
CA LEU A 93 4.65 4.42 -9.72
C LEU A 93 3.77 3.30 -10.32
N ALA A 94 2.55 3.13 -9.81
CA ALA A 94 1.65 2.06 -10.25
C ALA A 94 1.23 2.18 -11.73
N ILE A 95 1.24 3.38 -12.30
CA ILE A 95 0.91 3.66 -13.70
C ILE A 95 2.12 3.49 -14.64
N GLN A 96 3.35 3.39 -14.11
CA GLN A 96 4.57 3.20 -14.90
C GLN A 96 4.72 1.75 -15.40
N PHE A 97 3.79 1.31 -16.26
CA PHE A 97 3.86 0.05 -16.98
C PHE A 97 3.58 0.27 -18.47
N GLY A 98 4.26 -0.47 -19.35
CA GLY A 98 4.20 -0.24 -20.79
C GLY A 98 5.24 -1.04 -21.57
N ASP A 99 5.05 -1.09 -22.90
CA ASP A 99 5.85 -1.89 -23.85
C ASP A 99 6.99 -1.09 -24.50
N SER A 100 7.27 0.12 -24.01
CA SER A 100 8.35 0.96 -24.53
C SER A 100 9.69 0.52 -23.95
N ASP A 101 10.46 -0.21 -24.77
CA ASP A 101 11.83 -0.69 -24.50
C ASP A 101 12.86 0.41 -24.19
N ASP A 102 12.49 1.68 -24.35
CA ASP A 102 13.41 2.83 -24.19
C ASP A 102 13.68 3.22 -22.73
N ASP A 103 12.91 2.70 -21.76
CA ASP A 103 13.04 3.07 -20.36
C ASP A 103 13.19 1.82 -19.48
N ALA A 104 14.43 1.54 -19.06
CA ALA A 104 14.87 0.32 -18.38
C ALA A 104 14.22 0.06 -16.98
N GLY A 105 13.27 0.91 -16.58
CA GLY A 105 12.52 0.81 -15.32
C GLY A 105 11.02 0.53 -15.49
N VAL A 106 10.49 0.49 -16.71
CA VAL A 106 9.04 0.32 -16.94
C VAL A 106 8.64 -1.14 -16.75
N MET A 107 7.60 -1.37 -15.93
CA MET A 107 7.11 -2.73 -15.70
C MET A 107 6.35 -3.25 -16.92
N SER A 108 6.58 -4.52 -17.27
CA SER A 108 5.88 -5.18 -18.39
C SER A 108 4.41 -5.47 -18.11
N ARG A 109 3.95 -5.32 -16.85
CA ARG A 109 2.56 -5.58 -16.44
C ARG A 109 2.15 -4.65 -15.29
N PRO A 110 0.86 -4.32 -15.17
CA PRO A 110 0.36 -3.58 -14.01
C PRO A 110 0.47 -4.41 -12.73
N PHE A 111 0.51 -3.72 -11.59
CA PHE A 111 0.48 -4.33 -10.28
C PHE A 111 -0.85 -5.06 -10.02
N GLY A 112 -0.76 -6.28 -9.52
CA GLY A 112 -1.90 -7.14 -9.17
C GLY A 112 -2.40 -6.95 -7.75
N VAL A 113 -2.34 -5.72 -7.22
CA VAL A 113 -2.66 -5.40 -5.83
C VAL A 113 -3.55 -4.16 -5.76
N ALA A 114 -4.51 -4.16 -4.83
CA ALA A 114 -5.21 -2.97 -4.37
C ALA A 114 -4.67 -2.57 -2.99
N MET A 115 -4.40 -1.29 -2.81
CA MET A 115 -3.85 -0.70 -1.59
C MET A 115 -4.93 0.20 -0.96
N LEU A 116 -5.05 0.15 0.36
CA LEU A 116 -5.89 1.04 1.18
C LEU A 116 -4.98 1.76 2.17
N PHE A 117 -4.72 3.05 1.92
CA PHE A 117 -4.00 3.91 2.83
C PHE A 117 -4.97 4.49 3.86
N ALA A 118 -4.54 4.50 5.12
CA ALA A 118 -5.28 5.03 6.24
C ALA A 118 -4.30 5.74 7.16
N GLY A 119 -4.59 6.98 7.53
CA GLY A 119 -3.76 7.73 8.46
C GLY A 119 -4.53 8.87 9.08
N ILE A 120 -3.86 9.60 9.96
CA ILE A 120 -4.37 10.81 10.61
C ILE A 120 -3.40 11.93 10.26
N ASP A 121 -3.84 12.88 9.46
CA ASP A 121 -3.10 14.10 9.14
C ASP A 121 -3.89 15.35 9.57
N GLU A 122 -3.48 16.54 9.15
CA GLU A 122 -4.12 17.80 9.54
C GLU A 122 -5.59 17.90 9.10
N ASN A 123 -6.00 17.10 8.12
CA ASN A 123 -7.37 17.07 7.61
C ASN A 123 -8.29 16.08 8.34
N GLY A 124 -7.73 15.30 9.29
CA GLY A 124 -8.46 14.31 10.09
C GLY A 124 -8.19 12.86 9.68
#